data_AF-Q6Y3E2-F1
#
_entry.id   AF-Q6Y3E2-F1
#
_cell.length_a   1.000
_cell.length_b   1.000
_cell.length_c   1.000
_cell.angle_alpha   90.00
_cell.angle_beta   90.00
_cell.angle_gamma   90.00
#
_symmetry.space_group_name_H-M   'P 1'
#
loop_
_entity.id
_entity.type
_entity.pdbx_description
1 polymer ?
#
loop_
_entity_poly.entity_id
_entity_poly.type
_entity_poly.pdbx_seq_one_letter_code
_entity_poly.pdbx_strand_id
1 'polypeptide(L)'
;QFMDQTNPLSEVTHKRRLSALGPGGLTRERAGFEVRDVHPTHYGRVCPIETPEGPNIGLIASLSTYARINEHGFVETPYRIVSEGKVTAEVKFFSALEEEGHAIAQANAEMDADGRFVNDYVSARKSGEFLLVHRDELELMDVAPMQLVSVAASLIPFLENDDANRALMGSNMQRHN
;
A
#
# COMPACT_ATOMS: atom_id res chain seq x y z
N GLN A 1 4.09 -12.02 21.05
CA GLN A 1 3.79 -10.87 21.93
C GLN A 1 2.40 -11.07 22.51
N PHE A 2 2.10 -10.54 23.70
CA PHE A 2 0.73 -10.47 24.20
C PHE A 2 -0.11 -9.57 23.29
N MET A 3 -1.36 -9.96 23.03
CA MET A 3 -2.25 -9.21 22.14
C MET A 3 -2.57 -7.85 22.76
N ASP A 4 -2.36 -6.77 22.02
CA ASP A 4 -2.91 -5.45 22.34
C ASP A 4 -4.42 -5.46 22.11
N GLN A 5 -5.17 -5.19 23.18
CA GLN A 5 -6.64 -5.26 23.23
C GLN A 5 -7.22 -3.97 23.82
N THR A 6 -6.48 -2.86 23.74
CA THR A 6 -6.92 -1.56 24.27
C THR A 6 -8.25 -1.12 23.64
N ASN A 7 -8.37 -1.28 22.32
CA ASN A 7 -9.59 -1.05 21.56
C ASN A 7 -9.64 -1.98 20.32
N PRO A 8 -10.79 -2.06 19.61
CA PRO A 8 -10.93 -2.94 18.45
C PRO A 8 -9.93 -2.66 17.32
N LEU A 9 -9.58 -1.39 17.09
CA LEU A 9 -8.59 -1.02 16.08
C LEU A 9 -7.20 -1.55 16.45
N SER A 10 -6.81 -1.45 17.72
CA SER A 10 -5.53 -1.95 18.21
C SER A 10 -5.39 -3.45 18.00
N GLU A 11 -6.45 -4.21 18.28
CA GLU A 11 -6.48 -5.66 18.04
C GLU A 11 -6.33 -5.98 16.53
N VAL A 12 -7.08 -5.30 15.67
CA VAL A 12 -7.05 -5.51 14.22
C VAL A 12 -5.68 -5.14 13.65
N THR A 13 -5.13 -3.98 14.00
CA THR A 13 -3.79 -3.57 13.56
C THR A 13 -2.73 -4.55 14.05
N HIS A 14 -2.80 -5.01 15.31
CA HIS A 14 -1.80 -5.92 15.83
C HIS A 14 -1.78 -7.26 15.09
N LYS A 15 -2.95 -7.78 14.70
CA LYS A 15 -3.05 -9.00 13.86
C LYS A 15 -2.55 -8.78 12.43
N ARG A 16 -2.56 -7.54 11.93
CA ARG A 16 -2.08 -7.18 10.58
C ARG A 16 -0.65 -6.62 10.55
N ARG A 17 0.08 -6.75 11.66
CA ARG A 17 1.45 -6.25 11.81
C ARG A 17 2.47 -7.17 11.14
N LEU A 18 3.40 -6.58 10.41
CA LEU A 18 4.59 -7.22 9.87
C LEU A 18 5.81 -6.83 10.72
N SER A 19 6.69 -7.79 10.99
CA SER A 19 7.92 -7.58 11.76
C SER A 19 9.10 -8.22 11.05
N ALA A 20 10.12 -7.41 10.75
CA ALA A 20 11.41 -7.90 10.27
C ALA A 20 12.30 -8.44 11.42
N LEU A 21 11.88 -8.23 12.67
CA LEU A 21 12.59 -8.68 13.88
C LEU A 21 12.13 -10.08 14.30
N GLY A 22 13.06 -10.91 14.75
CA GLY A 22 12.78 -12.24 15.30
C GLY A 22 13.84 -13.27 14.92
N PRO A 23 13.66 -14.55 15.31
CA PRO A 23 14.53 -15.64 14.88
C PRO A 23 14.61 -15.71 13.34
N GLY A 24 15.83 -15.67 12.79
CA GLY A 24 16.05 -15.64 11.34
C GLY A 24 15.81 -14.28 10.67
N GLY A 25 15.37 -13.27 11.43
CA GLY A 25 15.19 -11.90 10.95
C GLY A 25 16.35 -10.97 11.31
N LEU A 26 16.10 -9.68 11.19
CA LEU A 26 17.04 -8.62 11.54
C LEU A 26 17.11 -8.40 13.05
N THR A 27 18.23 -7.83 13.50
CA THR A 27 18.37 -7.23 14.83
C THR A 27 18.40 -5.72 14.68
N ARG A 28 17.97 -4.98 15.71
CA ARG A 28 17.91 -3.52 15.67
C ARG A 28 19.25 -2.87 15.31
N GLU A 29 20.35 -3.45 15.80
CA GLU A 29 21.72 -2.98 15.62
C GLU A 29 22.27 -3.28 14.22
N ARG A 30 21.80 -4.34 13.56
CA ARG A 30 22.23 -4.72 12.21
C ARG A 30 21.35 -4.15 11.10
N ALA A 31 20.20 -3.60 11.47
CA ALA A 31 19.29 -2.97 10.52
C ALA A 31 19.75 -1.55 10.17
N GLY A 32 20.47 -1.44 9.05
CA GLY A 32 20.87 -0.17 8.46
C GLY A 32 19.71 0.64 7.89
N PHE A 33 20.04 1.76 7.24
CA PHE A 33 19.04 2.66 6.65
C PHE A 33 18.25 1.99 5.50
N GLU A 34 18.93 1.28 4.61
CA GLU A 34 18.35 0.69 3.40
C GLU A 34 17.18 -0.27 3.67
N VAL A 35 17.21 -1.01 4.78
CA VAL A 35 16.15 -1.96 5.16
C VAL A 35 14.99 -1.30 5.92
N ARG A 36 15.15 -0.06 6.35
CA ARG A 36 14.13 0.71 7.09
C ARG A 36 13.37 1.67 6.17
N ASP A 37 13.94 1.98 5.01
CA ASP A 37 13.36 2.94 4.07
C ASP A 37 12.15 2.35 3.33
N VAL A 38 11.33 3.23 2.76
CA VAL A 38 10.12 2.84 2.03
C VAL A 38 10.49 2.47 0.60
N HIS A 39 10.37 1.19 0.28
CA HIS A 39 10.61 0.71 -1.08
C HIS A 39 9.35 0.89 -1.97
N PRO A 40 9.49 1.22 -3.28
CA PRO A 40 8.34 1.39 -4.18
C PRO A 40 7.39 0.19 -4.24
N THR A 41 7.90 -1.03 -4.06
CA THR A 41 7.06 -2.26 -4.05
C THR A 41 6.15 -2.36 -2.84
N HIS A 42 6.35 -1.54 -1.80
CA HIS A 42 5.44 -1.44 -0.66
C HIS A 42 4.06 -0.91 -1.07
N TYR A 43 3.96 -0.22 -2.22
CA TYR A 43 2.71 0.31 -2.74
C TYR A 43 1.60 -0.75 -2.75
N GLY A 44 0.50 -0.48 -2.03
CA GLY A 44 -0.64 -1.41 -1.93
C GLY A 44 -0.43 -2.62 -1.00
N ARG A 45 0.78 -2.85 -0.51
CA ARG A 45 1.18 -4.05 0.25
C ARG A 45 1.49 -3.75 1.70
N VAL A 46 2.37 -2.78 1.93
CA VAL A 46 2.84 -2.37 3.26
C VAL A 46 2.59 -0.87 3.40
N CYS A 47 1.95 -0.47 4.49
CA CYS A 47 1.63 0.92 4.72
C CYS A 47 2.92 1.73 4.95
N PRO A 48 3.15 2.82 4.20
CA PRO A 48 4.35 3.65 4.36
C PRO A 48 4.28 4.60 5.56
N ILE A 49 3.11 4.73 6.21
CA ILE A 49 2.85 5.69 7.28
C ILE A 49 2.86 5.00 8.65
N GLU A 50 2.19 3.85 8.75
CA GLU A 50 1.99 3.18 10.04
C GLU A 50 3.20 2.32 10.42
N THR A 51 4.13 2.96 11.13
CA THR A 51 5.29 2.32 11.75
C THR A 51 5.52 2.91 13.14
N PRO A 52 6.10 2.16 14.11
CA PRO A 52 6.44 2.72 15.40
C PRO A 52 7.55 3.77 15.30
N GLU A 53 7.47 4.78 16.15
CA GLU A 53 8.54 5.77 16.31
C GLU A 53 9.77 5.17 17.02
N GLY A 54 10.92 5.83 16.84
CA GLY A 54 12.16 5.49 17.54
C GLY A 54 12.87 4.26 16.96
N PRO A 55 13.45 3.37 17.79
CA PRO A 55 14.41 2.37 17.34
C PRO A 55 13.84 1.29 16.42
N ASN A 56 12.50 1.13 16.38
CA ASN A 56 11.81 0.13 15.55
C ASN A 56 11.26 0.69 14.23
N ILE A 57 11.49 1.97 13.94
CA ILE A 57 11.04 2.59 12.68
C ILE A 57 11.54 1.80 11.47
N GLY A 58 10.63 1.50 10.55
CA GLY A 58 10.89 0.72 9.33
C GLY A 58 11.06 -0.80 9.55
N LEU A 59 11.13 -1.27 10.79
CA LEU A 59 11.31 -2.70 11.11
C LEU A 59 10.00 -3.38 11.53
N ILE A 60 9.03 -2.56 11.90
CA ILE A 60 7.66 -2.96 12.15
C ILE A 60 6.78 -2.08 11.26
N ALA A 61 5.91 -2.72 10.50
CA ALA A 61 4.97 -2.05 9.61
C ALA A 61 3.61 -2.75 9.68
N SER A 62 2.62 -2.17 9.02
CA SER A 62 1.29 -2.76 8.90
C SER A 62 0.98 -3.12 7.45
N LEU A 63 0.22 -4.19 7.23
CA LEU A 63 -0.36 -4.48 5.92
C LEU A 63 -1.27 -3.32 5.48
N SER A 64 -1.19 -2.95 4.21
CA SER A 64 -2.14 -2.00 3.61
C SER A 64 -3.57 -2.58 3.58
N THR A 65 -4.56 -1.73 3.32
CA THR A 65 -5.99 -2.03 3.52
C THR A 65 -6.44 -3.26 2.74
N TYR A 66 -6.10 -3.36 1.45
CA TYR A 66 -6.50 -4.48 0.59
C TYR A 66 -5.41 -5.55 0.41
N ALA A 67 -4.26 -5.38 1.06
CA ALA A 67 -3.16 -6.33 0.96
C ALA A 67 -3.54 -7.69 1.56
N ARG A 68 -3.11 -8.76 0.90
CA ARG A 68 -3.23 -10.15 1.37
C ARG A 68 -1.91 -10.90 1.24
N ILE A 69 -1.81 -12.02 1.93
CA ILE A 69 -0.68 -12.95 1.82
C ILE A 69 -1.14 -14.15 0.97
N ASN A 70 -0.39 -14.51 -0.05
CA ASN A 70 -0.69 -15.67 -0.88
C ASN A 70 -0.16 -16.99 -0.29
N GLU A 71 -0.41 -18.11 -0.97
CA GLU A 71 -0.03 -19.45 -0.50
C GLU A 71 1.48 -19.63 -0.32
N HIS A 72 2.30 -18.83 -1.01
CA HIS A 72 3.76 -18.84 -0.92
C HIS A 72 4.31 -17.85 0.11
N GLY A 73 3.44 -17.07 0.77
CA GLY A 73 3.85 -16.09 1.76
C GLY A 73 4.20 -14.71 1.20
N PHE A 74 3.99 -14.46 -0.10
CA PHE A 74 4.19 -13.13 -0.68
C PHE A 74 2.99 -12.22 -0.43
N VAL A 75 3.26 -10.93 -0.23
CA VAL A 75 2.20 -9.92 -0.10
C VAL A 75 1.75 -9.50 -1.50
N GLU A 76 0.45 -9.56 -1.73
CA GLU A 76 -0.20 -9.18 -2.97
C GLU A 76 -1.15 -8.00 -2.74
N THR A 77 -1.34 -7.19 -3.79
CA THR A 77 -2.31 -6.10 -3.82
C THR A 77 -3.25 -6.28 -5.03
N PRO A 78 -4.53 -5.91 -4.92
CA PRO A 78 -5.46 -6.04 -6.03
C PRO A 78 -5.36 -4.88 -7.02
N TYR A 79 -5.57 -5.19 -8.30
CA TYR A 79 -5.70 -4.26 -9.42
C TYR A 79 -6.89 -4.63 -10.29
N ARG A 80 -7.53 -3.61 -10.89
CA ARG A 80 -8.49 -3.78 -11.98
C ARG A 80 -7.73 -4.01 -13.28
N ILE A 81 -8.21 -4.94 -14.11
CA ILE A 81 -7.60 -5.19 -15.43
C ILE A 81 -8.06 -4.14 -16.43
N VAL A 82 -7.13 -3.59 -17.19
CA VAL A 82 -7.38 -2.69 -18.32
C VAL A 82 -7.14 -3.45 -19.61
N SER A 83 -8.07 -3.32 -20.56
CA SER A 83 -7.97 -3.92 -21.89
C SER A 83 -8.53 -2.97 -22.93
N GLU A 84 -7.77 -2.72 -24.00
CA GLU A 84 -8.17 -1.82 -25.10
C GLU A 84 -8.62 -0.43 -24.61
N GLY A 85 -7.85 0.15 -23.68
CA GLY A 85 -8.13 1.47 -23.09
C GLY A 85 -9.37 1.53 -22.19
N LYS A 86 -9.98 0.38 -21.87
CA LYS A 86 -11.17 0.26 -21.02
C LYS A 86 -10.84 -0.51 -19.74
N VAL A 87 -11.24 0.06 -18.60
CA VAL A 87 -11.10 -0.56 -17.29
C VAL A 87 -12.24 -1.56 -17.08
N THR A 88 -11.89 -2.81 -16.84
CA THR A 88 -12.87 -3.89 -16.62
C THR A 88 -13.35 -3.93 -15.17
N ALA A 89 -14.37 -4.77 -14.89
CA ALA A 89 -14.81 -5.08 -13.53
C ALA A 89 -13.98 -6.21 -12.90
N GLU A 90 -13.07 -6.84 -13.65
CA GLU A 90 -12.25 -7.93 -13.15
C GLU A 90 -11.14 -7.38 -12.24
N VAL A 91 -11.02 -7.96 -11.06
CA VAL A 91 -9.98 -7.63 -10.08
C VAL A 91 -9.08 -8.84 -9.88
N LYS A 92 -7.77 -8.66 -10.06
CA LYS A 92 -6.75 -9.68 -9.79
C LYS A 92 -5.73 -9.16 -8.80
N PHE A 93 -5.15 -10.09 -8.06
CA PHE A 93 -4.08 -9.78 -7.11
C PHE A 93 -2.74 -10.06 -7.76
N PHE A 94 -1.79 -9.17 -7.50
CA PHE A 94 -0.44 -9.25 -8.04
C PHE A 94 0.57 -9.18 -6.89
N SER A 95 1.51 -10.10 -6.88
CA SER A 95 2.75 -9.99 -6.11
C SER A 95 3.63 -8.87 -6.68
N ALA A 96 4.66 -8.45 -5.94
CA ALA A 96 5.56 -7.39 -6.40
C ALA A 96 6.28 -7.75 -7.72
N LEU A 97 6.54 -9.04 -7.94
CA LEU A 97 7.16 -9.56 -9.14
C LEU A 97 6.20 -9.56 -10.33
N GLU A 98 4.95 -9.98 -10.11
CA GLU A 98 3.94 -9.99 -11.19
C GLU A 98 3.51 -8.59 -11.58
N GLU A 99 3.58 -7.62 -10.66
CA GLU A 99 3.30 -6.21 -10.95
C GLU A 99 4.40 -5.55 -11.80
N GLU A 100 5.63 -6.09 -11.76
CA GLU A 100 6.78 -5.49 -12.40
C GLU A 100 6.59 -5.35 -13.92
N GLY A 101 6.88 -4.16 -14.45
CA GLY A 101 6.79 -3.87 -15.88
C GLY A 101 5.39 -3.47 -16.37
N HIS A 102 4.32 -3.67 -15.60
CA HIS A 102 2.99 -3.19 -15.96
C HIS A 102 2.84 -1.67 -15.76
N ALA A 103 2.13 -1.01 -16.67
CA ALA A 103 1.69 0.37 -16.49
C ALA A 103 0.36 0.41 -15.73
N ILE A 104 0.36 1.06 -14.56
CA ILE A 104 -0.75 1.03 -13.60
C ILE A 104 -1.32 2.43 -13.41
N ALA A 105 -2.56 2.65 -13.82
CA ALA A 105 -3.26 3.92 -13.63
C ALA A 105 -3.71 4.11 -12.18
N GLN A 106 -3.75 5.36 -11.72
CA GLN A 106 -4.27 5.72 -10.41
C GLN A 106 -5.78 5.55 -10.33
N ALA A 107 -6.31 5.28 -9.13
CA ALA A 107 -7.74 5.03 -8.90
C ALA A 107 -8.64 6.24 -9.22
N ASN A 108 -8.08 7.44 -9.22
CA ASN A 108 -8.76 8.71 -9.49
C ASN A 108 -8.68 9.16 -10.95
N ALA A 109 -8.10 8.34 -11.85
CA ALA A 109 -8.05 8.66 -13.27
C ALA A 109 -9.47 8.84 -13.84
N GLU A 110 -9.67 9.91 -14.61
CA GLU A 110 -10.98 10.23 -15.19
C GLU A 110 -11.39 9.20 -16.25
N MET A 111 -12.60 8.67 -16.10
CA MET A 111 -13.20 7.70 -17.00
C MET A 111 -14.59 8.15 -17.44
N ASP A 112 -14.99 7.74 -18.65
CA ASP A 112 -16.36 7.90 -19.14
C ASP A 112 -17.32 6.84 -18.54
N ALA A 113 -18.60 6.92 -18.92
CA ALA A 113 -19.63 6.01 -18.45
C ALA A 113 -19.40 4.55 -18.89
N ASP A 114 -18.63 4.34 -19.97
CA ASP A 114 -18.28 3.02 -20.48
C ASP A 114 -17.00 2.46 -19.87
N GLY A 115 -16.35 3.21 -18.97
CA GLY A 115 -15.13 2.82 -18.27
C GLY A 115 -13.85 3.03 -19.09
N ARG A 116 -13.87 3.84 -20.14
CA ARG A 116 -12.67 4.22 -20.89
C ARG A 116 -12.06 5.49 -20.32
N PHE A 117 -10.73 5.59 -20.40
CA PHE A 117 -10.03 6.81 -20.01
C PHE A 117 -10.40 7.97 -20.94
N VAL A 118 -10.81 9.09 -20.33
CA VAL A 118 -11.22 10.31 -21.06
C VAL A 118 -10.01 10.92 -21.78
N ASN A 119 -8.86 10.95 -21.11
CA ASN A 119 -7.63 11.51 -21.63
C ASN A 119 -6.81 10.47 -22.40
N ASP A 120 -6.16 10.89 -23.48
CA ASP A 120 -5.28 10.02 -24.27
C ASP A 120 -4.00 9.65 -23.50
N TYR A 121 -3.50 10.56 -22.66
CA TYR A 121 -2.38 10.33 -21.75
C TYR A 121 -2.86 10.36 -20.29
N VAL A 122 -2.54 9.32 -19.54
CA VAL A 122 -2.98 9.11 -18.16
C VAL A 122 -1.75 8.99 -17.27
N SER A 123 -1.81 9.58 -16.07
CA SER A 123 -0.75 9.39 -15.08
C SER A 123 -0.76 7.95 -14.58
N ALA A 124 0.39 7.30 -14.69
CA ALA A 124 0.55 5.90 -14.35
C ALA A 124 1.87 5.67 -13.62
N ARG A 125 1.90 4.58 -12.85
CA ARG A 125 3.11 4.04 -12.24
C ARG A 125 3.61 2.87 -13.07
N LYS A 126 4.91 2.84 -13.38
CA LYS A 126 5.59 1.70 -14.02
C LYS A 126 6.96 1.53 -13.40
N SER A 127 7.25 0.32 -12.90
CA SER A 127 8.55 -0.02 -12.30
C SER A 127 9.07 1.00 -11.25
N GLY A 128 8.16 1.56 -10.45
CA GLY A 128 8.48 2.51 -9.38
C GLY A 128 8.52 3.99 -9.79
N GLU A 129 8.43 4.30 -11.09
CA GLU A 129 8.39 5.67 -11.59
C GLU A 129 6.97 6.10 -11.94
N PHE A 130 6.69 7.40 -11.78
CA PHE A 130 5.45 8.02 -12.22
C PHE A 130 5.67 8.72 -13.56
N LEU A 131 4.88 8.35 -14.57
CA LEU A 131 4.96 8.91 -15.91
C LEU A 131 3.57 9.10 -16.52
N LEU A 132 3.52 9.82 -17.64
CA LEU A 132 2.35 9.89 -18.50
C LEU A 132 2.44 8.80 -19.56
N VAL A 133 1.43 7.93 -19.61
CA VAL A 133 1.36 6.77 -20.50
C VAL A 133 0.14 6.91 -21.39
N HIS A 134 0.25 6.50 -22.65
CA HIS A 134 -0.93 6.48 -23.52
C HIS A 134 -1.96 5.49 -22.98
N ARG A 135 -3.26 5.81 -23.00
CA ARG A 135 -4.31 4.98 -22.38
C ARG A 135 -4.34 3.53 -22.89
N ASP A 136 -3.87 3.29 -24.11
CA ASP A 136 -3.84 1.96 -24.73
C ASP A 136 -2.66 1.10 -24.24
N GLU A 137 -1.66 1.72 -23.60
CA GLU A 137 -0.52 1.03 -22.96
C GLU A 137 -0.81 0.68 -21.48
N LEU A 138 -1.93 1.15 -20.92
CA LEU A 138 -2.34 0.80 -19.57
C LEU A 138 -2.84 -0.64 -19.51
N GLU A 139 -2.32 -1.38 -18.54
CA GLU A 139 -2.69 -2.79 -18.33
C GLU A 139 -3.47 -2.99 -17.03
N LEU A 140 -3.23 -2.11 -16.05
CA LEU A 140 -3.80 -2.21 -14.71
C LEU A 140 -4.28 -0.85 -14.21
N MET A 141 -5.20 -0.87 -13.24
CA MET A 141 -5.64 0.31 -12.49
C MET A 141 -5.82 -0.04 -11.02
N ASP A 142 -5.41 0.86 -10.15
CA ASP A 142 -5.69 0.80 -8.72
C ASP A 142 -7.17 0.58 -8.41
N VAL A 143 -7.50 -0.21 -7.38
CA VAL A 143 -8.91 -0.47 -7.03
C VAL A 143 -9.55 0.68 -6.25
N ALA A 144 -8.76 1.38 -5.43
CA ALA A 144 -9.22 2.48 -4.58
C ALA A 144 -8.04 3.34 -4.12
N PRO A 145 -8.23 4.66 -3.88
CA PRO A 145 -7.17 5.52 -3.34
C PRO A 145 -6.60 5.04 -2.00
N MET A 146 -7.45 4.47 -1.14
CA MET A 146 -7.07 3.98 0.20
C MET A 146 -6.23 2.70 0.17
N GLN A 147 -6.02 2.08 -1.00
CA GLN A 147 -5.25 0.83 -1.08
C GLN A 147 -3.79 0.99 -0.61
N LEU A 148 -3.24 2.21 -0.68
CA LEU A 148 -1.86 2.51 -0.28
C LEU A 148 -1.64 2.35 1.24
N VAL A 149 -2.65 2.69 2.03
CA VAL A 149 -2.51 2.90 3.48
C VAL A 149 -3.10 1.76 4.29
N SER A 150 -2.72 1.65 5.56
CA SER A 150 -3.27 0.65 6.49
C SER A 150 -4.69 0.99 6.93
N VAL A 151 -5.30 0.07 7.67
CA VAL A 151 -6.63 0.26 8.28
C VAL A 151 -6.64 1.43 9.27
N ALA A 152 -5.58 1.64 10.06
CA ALA A 152 -5.54 2.75 11.00
C ALA A 152 -5.36 4.10 10.28
N ALA A 153 -4.48 4.15 9.28
CA ALA A 153 -4.25 5.36 8.52
C ALA A 153 -5.45 5.75 7.64
N SER A 154 -6.22 4.79 7.13
CA SER A 154 -7.43 5.07 6.32
C SER A 154 -8.60 5.66 7.12
N LEU A 155 -8.55 5.59 8.47
CA LEU A 155 -9.54 6.22 9.35
C LEU A 155 -9.23 7.70 9.63
N ILE A 156 -8.08 8.22 9.20
CA ILE A 156 -7.73 9.64 9.31
C ILE A 156 -8.47 10.40 8.19
N PRO A 157 -9.42 11.29 8.52
CA PRO A 157 -10.08 12.10 7.50
C PRO A 157 -9.09 13.12 6.93
N PHE A 158 -9.23 13.44 5.64
CA PHE A 158 -8.41 14.44 4.96
C PHE A 158 -6.90 14.14 5.04
N LEU A 159 -6.52 12.86 5.06
CA LEU A 159 -5.14 12.39 5.14
C LEU A 159 -4.23 13.04 4.08
N GLU A 160 -4.77 13.33 2.91
CA GLU A 160 -4.09 14.02 1.81
C GLU A 160 -3.65 15.45 2.13
N ASN A 161 -4.18 16.06 3.20
CA ASN A 161 -3.84 17.41 3.66
C ASN A 161 -2.88 17.41 4.87
N ASP A 162 -2.59 16.23 5.44
CA ASP A 162 -1.68 16.09 6.57
C ASP A 162 -0.27 15.68 6.08
N ASP A 163 0.77 16.14 6.78
CA ASP A 163 2.11 15.63 6.52
C ASP A 163 2.28 14.20 7.06
N ALA A 164 3.18 13.45 6.45
CA ALA A 164 3.38 12.04 6.75
C ALA A 164 3.75 11.78 8.23
N ASN A 165 4.48 12.69 8.89
CA ASN A 165 4.86 12.52 10.30
C ASN A 165 3.65 12.69 11.21
N ARG A 166 2.79 13.67 10.93
CA ARG A 166 1.52 13.85 11.67
C ARG A 166 0.56 12.70 11.44
N ALA A 167 0.45 12.20 10.21
CA ALA A 167 -0.33 11.02 9.90
C ALA A 167 0.17 9.77 10.65
N LEU A 168 1.50 9.60 10.73
CA LEU A 168 2.13 8.52 11.51
C LEU A 168 1.74 8.62 12.98
N MET A 169 1.94 9.79 13.60
CA MET A 169 1.58 9.99 15.01
C MET A 169 0.09 9.76 15.24
N GLY A 170 -0.77 10.29 14.37
CA GLY A 170 -2.22 10.13 14.43
C GLY A 170 -2.65 8.67 14.37
N SER A 171 -2.09 7.88 13.43
CA SER A 171 -2.39 6.45 13.30
C SER A 171 -1.94 5.66 14.54
N ASN A 172 -0.79 6.01 15.13
CA ASN A 172 -0.29 5.39 16.35
C ASN A 172 -1.13 5.75 17.60
N MET A 173 -1.58 7.00 17.71
CA MET A 173 -2.39 7.47 18.84
C MET A 173 -3.76 6.79 18.89
N GLN A 174 -4.40 6.54 17.74
CA GLN A 174 -5.70 5.87 17.67
C GLN A 174 -5.71 4.48 18.33
N ARG A 175 -4.57 3.79 18.42
CA ARG A 175 -4.46 2.46 19.03
C ARG A 175 -4.40 2.46 20.55
N HIS A 176 -4.16 3.61 21.16
CA HIS A 176 -4.00 3.76 22.61
C HIS A 176 -5.22 4.45 23.27
N ASN A 177 -6.23 4.80 22.48
CA ASN A 177 -7.45 5.47 22.94
C ASN A 177 -8.61 4.51 23.23
#